data_AF-A0A1T4QSZ7-F1
#
_entry.id   AF-A0A1T4QSZ7-F1
#
_cell.length_a   1.000
_cell.length_b   1.000
_cell.length_c   1.000
_cell.angle_alpha   90.00
_cell.angle_beta   90.00
_cell.angle_gamma   90.00
#
_symmetry.space_group_name_H-M   'P 1'
#
loop_
_entity.id
_entity.type
_entity.pdbx_description
1 polymer ?
#
loop_
_entity_poly.entity_id
_entity_poly.type
_entity_poly.pdbx_seq_one_letter_code
_entity_poly.pdbx_strand_id
1 'polypeptide(L)'
;MKLKTFAGMAFVAAFLITGCKSEADKVVHKACSVDLSKEENQDNCVKAIKEYCGESSREAVRIQKNIWGLESFRILNALNKGDPEKGARIKEDQKKLEEKWDKLALSSTCKDAVEDLFEAEYKEKLEEMAEKGKKAAQKNVKRETEGFISSIVDKIKSFFSSSPEETEPKEELPTAAVNESPKKEERTSAAIKKTEPKEEEPSATTQKTGFHDSRDGKTYRTMDFNGKTWMAENLNFAVNGSSCYENQPENCEKYGRLYTWDQAMAACPKGWRLPNNADFEQIKNSMEQEFGTRRAGAGLKSRGFMSVFAGDRFKEKYQLIDESNYLWSADDEGERAYDWVATTSSDDFFMGNIKFALKTNGMSVRCIQD
;
A
#
# COMPACT_ATOMS: atom_id res chain seq x y z
N MET A 1 -29.60 25.82 -14.25
CA MET A 1 -30.89 25.90 -13.54
C MET A 1 -30.84 24.87 -12.42
N LYS A 2 -31.08 25.32 -11.18
CA LYS A 2 -30.86 24.60 -9.91
C LYS A 2 -31.88 23.48 -9.68
N LEU A 3 -31.46 22.42 -8.98
CA LEU A 3 -32.11 21.69 -7.86
C LEU A 3 -31.32 20.38 -7.69
N LYS A 4 -30.47 20.14 -6.69
CA LYS A 4 -30.69 20.32 -5.25
C LYS A 4 -29.36 20.62 -4.54
N THR A 5 -29.29 21.81 -3.99
CA THR A 5 -28.54 22.13 -2.76
C THR A 5 -29.57 22.26 -1.64
N PHE A 6 -29.28 21.68 -0.47
CA PHE A 6 -29.96 21.87 0.82
C PHE A 6 -31.40 21.32 1.00
N ALA A 7 -31.46 20.08 1.48
CA ALA A 7 -32.29 19.64 2.61
C ALA A 7 -31.55 18.43 3.22
N GLY A 8 -30.85 18.49 4.35
CA GLY A 8 -30.97 19.43 5.45
C GLY A 8 -32.29 19.20 6.19
N MET A 9 -32.34 18.17 7.02
CA MET A 9 -33.41 17.85 7.99
C MET A 9 -34.80 17.54 7.41
N ALA A 10 -35.04 16.26 7.07
CA ALA A 10 -36.31 15.55 7.32
C ALA A 10 -36.29 14.17 6.65
N PHE A 11 -35.53 13.24 7.21
CA PHE A 11 -35.95 11.84 7.28
C PHE A 11 -35.45 11.25 8.61
N VAL A 12 -35.80 11.96 9.69
CA VAL A 12 -36.10 11.28 10.96
C VAL A 12 -37.55 10.83 10.81
N ALA A 13 -37.78 9.53 11.03
CA ALA A 13 -39.06 8.81 11.01
C ALA A 13 -39.35 7.94 9.77
N ALA A 14 -38.51 6.93 9.51
CA ALA A 14 -38.96 5.58 9.09
C ALA A 14 -37.83 4.52 9.11
N PHE A 15 -36.84 4.60 10.00
CA PHE A 15 -35.91 3.49 10.26
C PHE A 15 -35.53 3.40 11.74
N LEU A 16 -36.55 3.49 12.61
CA LEU A 16 -36.40 3.15 14.03
C LEU A 16 -36.88 1.75 14.38
N ILE A 17 -37.34 0.93 13.43
CA ILE A 17 -37.91 -0.37 13.78
C ILE A 17 -37.53 -1.39 12.71
N THR A 18 -36.30 -1.92 12.80
CA THR A 18 -35.95 -3.36 12.76
C THR A 18 -34.45 -3.54 12.47
N GLY A 19 -33.64 -3.63 13.53
CA GLY A 19 -32.57 -4.66 13.55
C GLY A 19 -31.17 -4.36 13.01
N CYS A 20 -30.57 -3.17 13.18
CA CYS A 20 -29.10 -3.09 13.20
C CYS A 20 -28.59 -3.76 14.49
N LYS A 21 -28.06 -4.97 14.39
CA LYS A 21 -27.85 -5.87 15.53
C LYS A 21 -26.48 -5.74 16.23
N SER A 22 -25.69 -4.71 15.93
CA SER A 22 -24.49 -4.41 16.73
C SER A 22 -24.33 -2.90 16.98
N GLU A 23 -23.80 -2.53 18.15
CA GLU A 23 -23.45 -1.14 18.47
C GLU A 23 -22.36 -0.61 17.51
N ALA A 24 -21.55 -1.51 16.95
CA ALA A 24 -20.59 -1.28 15.89
C ALA A 24 -21.22 -0.67 14.62
N ASP A 25 -22.35 -1.19 14.15
CA ASP A 25 -23.01 -0.70 12.92
C ASP A 25 -23.48 0.76 13.06
N LYS A 26 -23.93 1.17 14.25
CA LYS A 26 -24.34 2.56 14.52
C LYS A 26 -23.15 3.51 14.56
N VAL A 27 -22.02 3.06 15.11
CA VAL A 27 -20.79 3.86 15.18
C VAL A 27 -20.22 4.08 13.78
N VAL A 28 -20.17 3.03 12.96
CA VAL A 28 -19.73 3.11 11.56
C VAL A 28 -20.66 4.00 10.75
N HIS A 29 -21.97 3.78 10.81
CA HIS A 29 -22.94 4.62 10.09
C HIS A 29 -22.81 6.10 10.50
N LYS A 30 -22.69 6.39 11.79
CA LYS A 30 -22.54 7.79 12.25
C LYS A 30 -21.24 8.43 11.74
N ALA A 31 -20.15 7.68 11.66
CA ALA A 31 -18.85 8.18 11.22
C ALA A 31 -18.75 8.31 9.68
N CYS A 32 -19.51 7.52 8.93
CA CYS A 32 -19.41 7.44 7.47
C CYS A 32 -20.55 8.15 6.72
N SER A 33 -21.72 8.37 7.34
CA SER A 33 -22.84 9.12 6.73
C SER A 33 -22.68 10.64 6.79
N VAL A 34 -21.44 11.13 6.78
CA VAL A 34 -21.07 12.56 6.77
C VAL A 34 -20.45 12.91 5.41
N ASP A 35 -20.13 14.19 5.19
CA ASP A 35 -19.50 14.63 3.94
C ASP A 35 -18.07 14.07 3.79
N LEU A 36 -17.93 12.95 3.08
CA LEU A 36 -16.66 12.26 2.85
C LEU A 36 -15.76 12.96 1.81
N SER A 37 -16.12 14.12 1.28
CA SER A 37 -15.19 14.94 0.47
C SER A 37 -14.08 15.57 1.32
N LYS A 38 -14.22 15.55 2.64
CA LYS A 38 -13.26 16.10 3.60
C LYS A 38 -12.38 15.00 4.19
N GLU A 39 -11.07 15.20 4.14
CA GLU A 39 -10.05 14.24 4.63
C GLU A 39 -10.27 13.84 6.09
N GLU A 40 -10.61 14.78 6.97
CA GLU A 40 -10.92 14.50 8.38
C GLU A 40 -12.12 13.55 8.55
N ASN A 41 -13.13 13.66 7.68
CA ASN A 41 -14.31 12.79 7.71
C ASN A 41 -13.98 11.39 7.17
N GLN A 42 -13.08 11.30 6.18
CA GLN A 42 -12.55 10.03 5.68
C GLN A 42 -11.76 9.31 6.78
N ASP A 43 -10.88 10.00 7.50
CA ASP A 43 -10.09 9.42 8.59
C ASP A 43 -10.96 8.90 9.73
N ASN A 44 -12.01 9.65 10.08
CA ASN A 44 -12.98 9.25 11.10
C ASN A 44 -13.79 8.02 10.68
N CYS A 45 -14.22 7.95 9.42
CA CYS A 45 -14.91 6.78 8.87
C CYS A 45 -13.98 5.55 8.81
N VAL A 46 -12.73 5.71 8.34
CA VAL A 46 -11.72 4.66 8.30
C VAL A 46 -11.43 4.11 9.71
N LYS A 47 -11.33 4.99 10.70
CA LYS A 47 -11.13 4.60 12.09
C LYS A 47 -12.31 3.78 12.61
N ALA A 48 -13.54 4.23 12.35
CA ALA A 48 -14.74 3.50 12.74
C ALA A 48 -14.82 2.12 12.08
N ILE A 49 -14.55 2.01 10.78
CA ILE A 49 -14.51 0.73 10.05
C ILE A 49 -13.47 -0.21 10.66
N LYS A 50 -12.26 0.28 10.94
CA LYS A 50 -11.18 -0.54 11.53
C LYS A 50 -11.48 -1.03 12.94
N GLU A 51 -12.11 -0.19 13.75
CA GLU A 51 -12.37 -0.45 15.16
C GLU A 51 -13.60 -1.35 15.36
N TYR A 52 -14.59 -1.25 14.48
CA TYR A 52 -15.91 -1.84 14.70
C TYR A 52 -16.30 -2.94 13.68
N CYS A 53 -15.65 -3.03 12.53
CA CYS A 53 -15.91 -4.09 11.53
C CYS A 53 -14.93 -5.29 11.61
N GLY A 54 -14.01 -5.32 12.58
CA GLY A 54 -13.09 -6.45 12.83
C GLY A 54 -11.98 -6.62 11.78
N GLU A 55 -11.21 -7.72 11.87
CA GLU A 55 -10.03 -7.95 10.99
C GLU A 55 -10.39 -8.06 9.49
N SER A 56 -11.59 -8.57 9.17
CA SER A 56 -12.13 -8.64 7.81
C SER A 56 -12.22 -7.26 7.13
N SER A 57 -12.31 -6.17 7.90
CA SER A 57 -12.38 -4.80 7.37
C SER A 57 -11.06 -4.32 6.77
N ARG A 58 -9.91 -4.84 7.23
CA ARG A 58 -8.60 -4.52 6.64
C ARG A 58 -8.45 -5.13 5.25
N GLU A 59 -8.88 -6.39 5.08
CA GLU A 59 -8.89 -7.04 3.77
C GLU A 59 -9.96 -6.42 2.86
N ALA A 60 -11.08 -5.98 3.41
CA ALA A 60 -12.10 -5.21 2.70
C ALA A 60 -11.56 -3.91 2.10
N VAL A 61 -10.88 -3.10 2.92
CA VAL A 61 -10.21 -1.86 2.48
C VAL A 61 -9.14 -2.18 1.42
N ARG A 62 -8.41 -3.28 1.56
CA ARG A 62 -7.40 -3.71 0.58
C ARG A 62 -8.01 -4.11 -0.76
N ILE A 63 -9.11 -4.87 -0.73
CA ILE A 63 -9.84 -5.30 -1.94
C ILE A 63 -10.43 -4.09 -2.66
N GLN A 64 -11.12 -3.20 -1.94
CA GLN A 64 -11.75 -2.02 -2.55
C GLN A 64 -10.71 -1.03 -3.08
N LYS A 65 -9.55 -0.88 -2.44
CA LYS A 65 -8.43 -0.11 -3.00
C LYS A 65 -7.93 -0.64 -4.34
N ASN A 66 -7.94 -1.95 -4.54
CA ASN A 66 -7.52 -2.55 -5.81
C ASN A 66 -8.62 -2.41 -6.89
N ILE A 67 -9.89 -2.62 -6.50
CA ILE A 67 -11.05 -2.45 -7.39
C ILE A 67 -11.13 -0.99 -7.90
N TRP A 68 -11.08 -0.01 -6.99
CA TRP A 68 -11.25 1.41 -7.32
C TRP A 68 -9.96 2.11 -7.75
N GLY A 69 -8.82 1.76 -7.17
CA GLY A 69 -7.60 2.57 -7.25
C GLY A 69 -6.56 2.15 -8.27
N LEU A 70 -6.44 0.86 -8.60
CA LEU A 70 -5.33 0.35 -9.42
C LEU A 70 -5.79 -0.48 -10.63
N GLU A 71 -6.78 -1.35 -10.49
CA GLU A 71 -7.12 -2.27 -11.60
C GLU A 71 -8.00 -1.59 -12.64
N SER A 72 -8.98 -0.79 -12.20
CA SER A 72 -9.77 0.08 -13.09
C SER A 72 -8.88 1.02 -13.92
N PHE A 73 -7.81 1.57 -13.31
CA PHE A 73 -6.82 2.41 -13.99
C PHE A 73 -5.94 1.62 -14.98
N ARG A 74 -5.52 0.39 -14.61
CA ARG A 74 -4.73 -0.50 -15.47
C ARG A 74 -5.52 -0.98 -16.68
N ILE A 75 -6.83 -1.25 -16.53
CA ILE A 75 -7.73 -1.60 -17.64
C ILE A 75 -7.83 -0.44 -18.62
N LEU A 76 -8.14 0.76 -18.13
CA LEU A 76 -8.27 1.95 -18.97
C LEU A 76 -6.96 2.26 -19.73
N ASN A 77 -5.81 2.13 -19.07
CA ASN A 77 -4.51 2.30 -19.72
C ASN A 77 -4.17 1.21 -20.74
N ALA A 78 -4.50 -0.06 -20.46
CA ALA A 78 -4.28 -1.16 -21.41
C ALA A 78 -5.14 -0.99 -22.66
N LEU A 79 -6.40 -0.60 -22.49
CA LEU A 79 -7.32 -0.30 -23.60
C LEU A 79 -6.87 0.93 -24.40
N ASN A 80 -6.43 1.99 -23.74
CA ASN A 80 -5.92 3.20 -24.41
C ASN A 80 -4.61 2.95 -25.18
N LYS A 81 -3.81 1.96 -24.76
CA LYS A 81 -2.58 1.54 -25.45
C LYS A 81 -2.83 0.51 -26.57
N GLY A 82 -4.08 0.11 -26.82
CA GLY A 82 -4.43 -0.84 -27.87
C GLY A 82 -4.03 -2.29 -27.58
N ASP A 83 -3.94 -2.68 -26.30
CA ASP A 83 -3.63 -4.05 -25.87
C ASP A 83 -4.88 -4.72 -25.25
N PRO A 84 -5.75 -5.31 -26.08
CA PRO A 84 -7.02 -5.89 -25.64
C PRO A 84 -6.83 -7.15 -24.79
N GLU A 85 -5.77 -7.92 -25.00
CA GLU A 85 -5.49 -9.13 -24.22
C GLU A 85 -5.06 -8.80 -22.80
N LYS A 86 -4.22 -7.77 -22.63
CA LYS A 86 -3.88 -7.25 -21.30
C LYS A 86 -5.12 -6.69 -20.61
N GLY A 87 -5.97 -5.96 -21.33
CA GLY A 87 -7.26 -5.50 -20.81
C GLY A 87 -8.16 -6.64 -20.33
N ALA A 88 -8.21 -7.75 -21.07
CA ALA A 88 -9.00 -8.94 -20.70
C ALA A 88 -8.46 -9.64 -19.44
N ARG A 89 -7.13 -9.79 -19.31
CA ARG A 89 -6.50 -10.37 -18.12
C ARG A 89 -6.80 -9.55 -16.85
N ILE A 90 -6.69 -8.22 -16.95
CA ILE A 90 -6.96 -7.35 -15.79
C ILE A 90 -8.46 -7.39 -15.42
N LYS A 91 -9.37 -7.50 -16.39
CA LYS A 91 -10.81 -7.70 -16.10
C LYS A 91 -11.08 -9.00 -15.35
N GLU A 92 -10.39 -10.08 -15.69
CA GLU A 92 -10.50 -11.35 -14.99
C GLU A 92 -9.99 -11.24 -13.55
N ASP A 93 -8.90 -10.50 -13.33
CA ASP A 93 -8.38 -10.27 -11.97
C ASP A 93 -9.28 -9.34 -11.15
N GLN A 94 -9.93 -8.35 -11.79
CA GLN A 94 -10.97 -7.53 -11.15
C GLN A 94 -12.16 -8.39 -10.71
N LYS A 95 -12.65 -9.29 -11.58
CA LYS A 95 -13.74 -10.21 -11.24
C LYS A 95 -13.40 -11.10 -10.05
N LYS A 96 -12.17 -11.61 -9.96
CA LYS A 96 -11.71 -12.39 -8.80
C LYS A 96 -11.68 -11.57 -7.50
N LEU A 97 -11.43 -10.26 -7.59
CA LEU A 97 -11.46 -9.35 -6.44
C LEU A 97 -12.90 -9.05 -5.99
N GLU A 98 -13.82 -8.86 -6.94
CA GLU A 98 -15.26 -8.71 -6.67
C GLU A 98 -15.83 -9.98 -6.03
N GLU A 99 -15.50 -11.17 -6.55
CA GLU A 99 -15.91 -12.43 -5.93
C GLU A 99 -15.33 -12.62 -4.51
N LYS A 100 -14.12 -12.09 -4.24
CA LYS A 100 -13.54 -12.09 -2.90
C LYS A 100 -14.26 -11.10 -1.98
N TRP A 101 -14.62 -9.92 -2.49
CA TRP A 101 -15.41 -8.91 -1.78
C TRP A 101 -16.76 -9.46 -1.31
N ASP A 102 -17.48 -10.15 -2.21
CA ASP A 102 -18.78 -10.73 -1.89
C ASP A 102 -18.70 -11.78 -0.79
N LYS A 103 -17.62 -12.58 -0.79
CA LYS A 103 -17.35 -13.64 0.19
C LYS A 103 -16.85 -13.14 1.55
N LEU A 104 -16.56 -11.85 1.70
CA LEU A 104 -16.15 -11.31 3.00
C LEU A 104 -17.30 -11.40 4.00
N ALA A 105 -17.00 -11.95 5.18
CA ALA A 105 -17.89 -12.00 6.33
C ALA A 105 -17.97 -10.63 7.03
N LEU A 106 -18.49 -9.63 6.31
CA LEU A 106 -18.81 -8.29 6.81
C LEU A 106 -20.32 -8.08 6.85
N SER A 107 -20.80 -7.24 7.79
CA SER A 107 -22.18 -6.75 7.74
C SER A 107 -22.37 -5.90 6.47
N SER A 108 -23.60 -5.82 5.97
CA SER A 108 -23.94 -4.93 4.84
C SER A 108 -23.53 -3.50 5.15
N THR A 109 -23.82 -3.00 6.36
CA THR A 109 -23.42 -1.67 6.82
C THR A 109 -21.91 -1.41 6.70
N CYS A 110 -21.07 -2.40 7.04
CA CYS A 110 -19.63 -2.29 6.89
C CYS A 110 -19.18 -2.36 5.43
N LYS A 111 -19.87 -3.13 4.57
CA LYS A 111 -19.58 -3.16 3.13
C LYS A 111 -19.93 -1.82 2.48
N ASP A 112 -21.13 -1.30 2.75
CA ASP A 112 -21.64 -0.03 2.23
C ASP A 112 -20.71 1.12 2.64
N ALA A 113 -20.32 1.19 3.92
CA ALA A 113 -19.43 2.25 4.42
C ALA A 113 -18.04 2.23 3.77
N VAL A 114 -17.51 1.05 3.43
CA VAL A 114 -16.24 0.94 2.70
C VAL A 114 -16.45 1.37 1.25
N GLU A 115 -17.51 0.92 0.58
CA GLU A 115 -17.81 1.33 -0.80
C GLU A 115 -17.99 2.85 -0.93
N ASP A 116 -18.75 3.47 -0.03
CA ASP A 116 -18.97 4.92 0.01
C ASP A 116 -17.66 5.72 0.19
N LEU A 117 -16.76 5.22 1.04
CA LEU A 117 -15.44 5.82 1.27
C LEU A 117 -14.59 5.81 -0.01
N PHE A 118 -14.56 4.67 -0.71
CA PHE A 118 -13.78 4.54 -1.94
C PHE A 118 -14.43 5.27 -3.11
N GLU A 119 -15.75 5.28 -3.23
CA GLU A 119 -16.42 6.11 -4.24
C GLU A 119 -16.05 7.58 -4.02
N ALA A 120 -16.13 8.10 -2.79
CA ALA A 120 -15.76 9.48 -2.49
C ALA A 120 -14.28 9.80 -2.80
N GLU A 121 -13.34 8.88 -2.53
CA GLU A 121 -11.91 9.09 -2.76
C GLU A 121 -11.52 9.06 -4.26
N TYR A 122 -12.22 8.28 -5.08
CA TYR A 122 -11.82 8.00 -6.47
C TYR A 122 -12.73 8.65 -7.53
N LYS A 123 -13.93 9.12 -7.18
CA LYS A 123 -14.91 9.70 -8.12
C LYS A 123 -14.36 10.86 -8.95
N GLU A 124 -13.74 11.85 -8.33
CA GLU A 124 -13.17 13.01 -9.06
C GLU A 124 -12.03 12.60 -10.00
N LYS A 125 -11.18 11.64 -9.58
CA LYS A 125 -10.09 11.12 -10.39
C LYS A 125 -10.62 10.34 -11.61
N LEU A 126 -11.68 9.55 -11.42
CA LEU A 126 -12.32 8.79 -12.49
C LEU A 126 -12.97 9.71 -13.53
N GLU A 127 -13.66 10.76 -13.09
CA GLU A 127 -14.27 11.76 -13.98
C GLU A 127 -13.22 12.55 -14.78
N GLU A 128 -12.14 12.99 -14.14
CA GLU A 128 -11.04 13.68 -14.80
C GLU A 128 -10.39 12.78 -15.89
N MET A 129 -10.23 11.49 -15.61
CA MET A 129 -9.64 10.53 -16.54
C MET A 129 -10.59 10.14 -17.68
N ALA A 130 -11.89 9.99 -17.42
CA ALA A 130 -12.89 9.76 -18.46
C ALA A 130 -12.88 10.91 -19.49
N GLU A 131 -12.76 12.16 -19.00
CA GLU A 131 -12.67 13.34 -19.85
C GLU A 131 -11.33 13.40 -20.63
N LYS A 132 -10.21 12.99 -20.02
CA LYS A 132 -8.92 12.86 -20.72
C LYS A 132 -8.95 11.76 -21.80
N GLY A 133 -9.56 10.62 -21.50
CA GLY A 133 -9.75 9.52 -22.44
C GLY A 133 -10.63 9.93 -23.63
N LYS A 134 -11.72 10.66 -23.37
CA LYS A 134 -12.60 11.21 -24.40
C LYS A 134 -11.85 12.19 -25.31
N LYS A 135 -11.03 13.08 -24.75
CA LYS A 135 -10.17 14.01 -25.51
C LYS A 135 -9.08 13.31 -26.32
N ALA A 136 -8.47 12.24 -25.76
CA ALA A 136 -7.47 11.44 -26.46
C ALA A 136 -8.08 10.64 -27.64
N ALA A 137 -9.28 10.09 -27.45
CA ALA A 137 -10.04 9.41 -28.49
C ALA A 137 -10.47 10.36 -29.61
N GLN A 138 -10.92 11.58 -29.28
CA GLN A 138 -11.25 12.62 -30.27
C GLN A 138 -10.06 13.08 -31.10
N LYS A 139 -8.83 12.96 -30.57
CA LYS A 139 -7.58 13.35 -31.27
C LYS A 139 -7.08 12.26 -32.23
N ASN A 140 -7.52 11.01 -32.05
CA ASN A 140 -7.11 9.84 -32.85
C ASN A 140 -8.30 9.25 -33.63
N VAL A 141 -8.85 9.98 -34.61
CA VAL A 141 -9.86 9.41 -35.51
C VAL A 141 -9.38 9.45 -36.96
N LYS A 142 -8.86 8.32 -37.45
CA LYS A 142 -9.28 7.75 -38.73
C LYS A 142 -10.22 6.58 -38.44
N ARG A 143 -11.50 6.94 -38.33
CA ARG A 143 -12.71 6.23 -38.75
C ARG A 143 -12.76 4.71 -38.50
N GLU A 144 -13.28 4.32 -37.32
CA GLU A 144 -14.23 3.18 -37.12
C GLU A 144 -14.71 3.00 -35.65
N THR A 145 -14.66 4.03 -34.80
CA THR A 145 -14.89 3.88 -33.34
C THR A 145 -16.12 4.61 -32.79
N GLU A 146 -17.01 5.16 -33.62
CA GLU A 146 -18.26 5.76 -33.11
C GLU A 146 -19.26 4.68 -32.66
N GLY A 147 -19.34 3.55 -33.37
CA GLY A 147 -20.23 2.44 -33.01
C GLY A 147 -19.80 1.69 -31.75
N PHE A 148 -18.49 1.48 -31.56
CA PHE A 148 -17.95 0.73 -30.43
C PHE A 148 -18.07 1.51 -29.11
N ILE A 149 -17.83 2.83 -29.14
CA ILE A 149 -17.93 3.67 -27.94
C ILE A 149 -19.40 3.88 -27.54
N SER A 150 -20.33 4.09 -28.50
CA SER A 150 -21.77 4.15 -28.18
C SER A 150 -22.24 2.86 -27.52
N SER A 151 -21.82 1.70 -28.04
CA SER A 151 -22.18 0.40 -27.47
C SER A 151 -21.67 0.21 -26.05
N ILE A 152 -20.48 0.70 -25.72
CA ILE A 152 -19.92 0.63 -24.36
C ILE A 152 -20.66 1.58 -23.42
N VAL A 153 -20.92 2.82 -23.85
CA VAL A 153 -21.66 3.81 -23.04
C VAL A 153 -23.09 3.36 -22.77
N ASP A 154 -23.75 2.74 -23.75
CA ASP A 154 -25.11 2.23 -23.59
C ASP A 154 -25.17 0.97 -22.71
N LYS A 155 -24.14 0.11 -22.77
CA LYS A 155 -23.99 -1.03 -21.83
C LYS A 155 -23.74 -0.58 -20.40
N ILE A 156 -22.96 0.49 -20.20
CA ILE A 156 -22.75 1.10 -18.88
C ILE A 156 -24.07 1.67 -18.36
N LYS A 157 -24.86 2.36 -19.19
CA LYS A 157 -26.16 2.90 -18.78
C LYS A 157 -27.21 1.82 -18.49
N SER A 158 -27.25 0.74 -19.27
CA SER A 158 -28.19 -0.37 -19.03
C SER A 158 -27.87 -1.14 -17.75
N PHE A 159 -26.58 -1.26 -17.40
CA PHE A 159 -26.12 -1.87 -16.15
C PHE A 159 -26.71 -1.16 -14.91
N PHE A 160 -26.96 0.16 -14.99
CA PHE A 160 -27.54 0.95 -13.89
C PHE A 160 -29.09 0.97 -13.85
N SER A 161 -29.81 0.36 -14.81
CA SER A 161 -31.28 0.49 -14.91
C SER A 161 -32.08 -0.78 -14.67
N SER A 162 -31.48 -1.96 -14.51
CA SER A 162 -32.23 -3.21 -14.33
C SER A 162 -31.97 -3.83 -12.95
N SER A 163 -32.78 -3.46 -11.96
CA SER A 163 -32.99 -4.23 -10.73
C SER A 163 -34.10 -5.26 -10.97
N PRO A 164 -33.93 -6.54 -10.60
CA PRO A 164 -35.05 -7.48 -10.54
C PRO A 164 -35.79 -7.36 -9.20
N GLU A 165 -37.11 -7.18 -9.27
CA GLU A 165 -38.06 -7.58 -8.22
C GLU A 165 -38.15 -9.11 -8.16
N GLU A 166 -38.28 -9.68 -6.96
CA GLU A 166 -39.26 -10.74 -6.60
C GLU A 166 -39.16 -11.01 -5.08
N THR A 167 -40.16 -10.58 -4.32
CA THR A 167 -41.32 -11.32 -3.75
C THR A 167 -41.02 -12.22 -2.54
N GLU A 168 -41.68 -11.89 -1.42
CA GLU A 168 -41.71 -12.61 -0.13
C GLU A 168 -42.46 -13.96 -0.19
N PRO A 169 -42.25 -14.85 0.80
CA PRO A 169 -43.37 -15.12 1.71
C PRO A 169 -43.03 -15.16 3.21
N LYS A 170 -44.12 -15.06 3.99
CA LYS A 170 -44.30 -14.65 5.40
C LYS A 170 -44.22 -15.77 6.46
N GLU A 171 -44.12 -15.31 7.73
CA GLU A 171 -44.54 -15.92 9.02
C GLU A 171 -43.66 -17.09 9.56
N GLU A 172 -43.39 -17.28 10.87
CA GLU A 172 -43.97 -16.79 12.14
C GLU A 172 -42.96 -17.04 13.31
N LEU A 173 -43.12 -16.33 14.43
CA LEU A 173 -42.30 -16.43 15.67
C LEU A 173 -42.75 -17.58 16.60
N PRO A 174 -41.87 -18.08 17.49
CA PRO A 174 -42.07 -17.84 18.93
C PRO A 174 -40.74 -17.57 19.68
N THR A 175 -40.56 -16.45 20.39
CA THR A 175 -40.92 -16.10 21.79
C THR A 175 -40.21 -16.85 22.93
N ALA A 176 -39.96 -16.06 23.99
CA ALA A 176 -39.53 -16.35 25.36
C ALA A 176 -38.00 -16.45 25.60
N ALA A 177 -37.40 -15.98 26.70
CA ALA A 177 -37.76 -15.11 27.83
C ALA A 177 -36.44 -14.98 28.65
N VAL A 178 -35.95 -13.77 28.97
CA VAL A 178 -36.00 -13.13 30.30
C VAL A 178 -34.83 -13.50 31.26
N ASN A 179 -34.32 -12.44 31.91
CA ASN A 179 -33.47 -12.34 33.13
C ASN A 179 -31.95 -12.53 32.97
N GLU A 180 -31.05 -11.75 33.60
CA GLU A 180 -31.11 -10.70 34.62
C GLU A 180 -29.74 -9.97 34.63
N SER A 181 -29.71 -8.66 34.89
CA SER A 181 -28.55 -7.91 35.44
C SER A 181 -28.78 -7.69 36.95
N PRO A 182 -27.95 -7.00 37.78
CA PRO A 182 -26.62 -6.36 37.61
C PRO A 182 -25.65 -6.72 38.80
N LYS A 183 -24.40 -6.24 39.01
CA LYS A 183 -23.84 -4.89 39.32
C LYS A 183 -22.33 -5.12 39.66
N LYS A 184 -21.37 -4.41 39.04
CA LYS A 184 -20.59 -3.23 39.50
C LYS A 184 -19.80 -3.34 40.82
N GLU A 185 -18.48 -3.06 40.72
CA GLU A 185 -17.61 -2.10 41.46
C GLU A 185 -16.14 -2.57 41.31
N GLU A 186 -15.22 -1.92 40.60
CA GLU A 186 -14.56 -0.62 40.82
C GLU A 186 -13.71 -0.55 42.10
N ARG A 187 -12.36 -0.64 41.98
CA ARG A 187 -11.42 0.13 42.84
C ARG A 187 -9.98 0.22 42.29
N THR A 188 -9.68 1.41 41.79
CA THR A 188 -8.48 2.27 41.95
C THR A 188 -7.15 1.76 42.55
N SER A 189 -6.07 2.02 41.80
CA SER A 189 -4.78 2.68 42.15
C SER A 189 -3.99 2.35 43.43
N ALA A 190 -2.69 2.07 43.26
CA ALA A 190 -1.58 2.74 43.99
C ALA A 190 -0.20 2.43 43.37
N ALA A 191 0.65 3.45 43.32
CA ALA A 191 2.02 3.44 42.82
C ALA A 191 3.06 3.10 43.92
N ILE A 192 4.16 2.42 43.57
CA ILE A 192 5.40 2.39 44.38
C ILE A 192 6.62 2.57 43.45
N LYS A 193 7.57 3.38 43.92
CA LYS A 193 8.77 3.90 43.26
C LYS A 193 9.84 2.85 42.92
N LYS A 194 10.48 3.12 41.79
CA LYS A 194 11.87 2.88 41.35
C LYS A 194 12.83 2.23 42.34
N THR A 195 13.46 1.15 41.89
CA THR A 195 14.87 0.83 42.14
C THR A 195 15.40 0.04 40.94
N GLU A 196 16.49 0.53 40.34
CA GLU A 196 17.23 -0.10 39.24
C GLU A 196 18.09 -1.25 39.76
N PRO A 197 18.24 -2.33 38.97
CA PRO A 197 19.48 -3.07 38.94
C PRO A 197 20.05 -3.20 37.52
N LYS A 198 21.33 -2.81 37.43
CA LYS A 198 22.40 -3.20 36.49
C LYS A 198 22.05 -4.12 35.31
N GLU A 199 22.45 -3.63 34.14
CA GLU A 199 22.75 -4.39 32.91
C GLU A 199 23.62 -5.62 33.19
N GLU A 200 23.09 -6.80 32.85
CA GLU A 200 23.86 -7.95 32.39
C GLU A 200 23.23 -8.45 31.09
N GLU A 201 23.96 -8.24 30.00
CA GLU A 201 23.67 -8.72 28.64
C GLU A 201 23.68 -10.26 28.57
N PRO A 202 22.58 -10.94 28.18
CA PRO A 202 22.68 -12.30 27.69
C PRO A 202 23.26 -12.28 26.28
N SER A 203 24.57 -12.54 26.22
CA SER A 203 25.33 -12.90 25.03
C SER A 203 24.64 -14.01 24.23
N ALA A 204 24.17 -13.65 23.03
CA ALA A 204 23.93 -14.58 21.94
C ALA A 204 24.40 -13.92 20.63
N THR A 205 25.71 -13.96 20.42
CA THR A 205 26.36 -13.57 19.17
C THR A 205 25.98 -14.56 18.06
N THR A 206 24.96 -14.23 17.27
CA THR A 206 24.78 -14.82 15.94
C THR A 206 25.99 -14.41 15.10
N GLN A 207 26.79 -15.39 14.68
CA GLN A 207 28.00 -15.17 13.88
C GLN A 207 27.69 -14.30 12.65
N LYS A 208 28.39 -13.15 12.53
CA LYS A 208 28.38 -12.31 11.32
C LYS A 208 29.05 -13.08 10.18
N THR A 209 28.26 -13.79 9.37
CA THR A 209 28.70 -14.21 8.04
C THR A 209 28.91 -12.94 7.22
N GLY A 210 30.08 -12.82 6.59
CA GLY A 210 30.41 -11.72 5.70
C GLY A 210 30.69 -12.29 4.32
N PHE A 211 30.23 -11.61 3.28
CA PHE A 211 30.55 -11.92 1.90
C PHE A 211 31.82 -11.17 1.48
N HIS A 212 32.87 -11.90 1.12
CA HIS A 212 34.08 -11.32 0.55
C HIS A 212 33.93 -11.19 -0.98
N ASP A 213 33.89 -9.96 -1.48
CA ASP A 213 33.85 -9.67 -2.90
C ASP A 213 35.27 -9.69 -3.49
N SER A 214 35.60 -10.78 -4.19
CA SER A 214 36.91 -10.95 -4.84
C SER A 214 37.23 -9.88 -5.90
N ARG A 215 36.24 -9.11 -6.37
CA ARG A 215 36.44 -8.11 -7.44
C ARG A 215 37.11 -6.84 -6.93
N ASP A 216 36.92 -6.49 -5.65
CA ASP A 216 37.48 -5.29 -5.03
C ASP A 216 38.11 -5.54 -3.64
N GLY A 217 38.05 -6.78 -3.16
CA GLY A 217 38.60 -7.20 -1.87
C GLY A 217 37.79 -6.75 -0.66
N LYS A 218 36.61 -6.14 -0.85
CA LYS A 218 35.75 -5.69 0.25
C LYS A 218 34.98 -6.86 0.85
N THR A 219 34.79 -6.82 2.17
CA THR A 219 33.94 -7.78 2.88
C THR A 219 32.69 -7.06 3.35
N TYR A 220 31.54 -7.50 2.88
CA TYR A 220 30.23 -6.97 3.24
C TYR A 220 29.58 -7.84 4.29
N ARG A 221 28.98 -7.24 5.32
CA ARG A 221 28.10 -7.97 6.23
C ARG A 221 26.92 -8.52 5.46
N THR A 222 26.53 -9.75 5.80
CA THR A 222 25.32 -10.37 5.27
C THR A 222 24.32 -10.69 6.36
N MET A 223 23.07 -10.89 5.97
CA MET A 223 22.04 -11.46 6.82
C MET A 223 21.26 -12.51 6.03
N ASP A 224 20.95 -13.62 6.69
CA ASP A 224 20.08 -14.65 6.13
C ASP A 224 18.63 -14.36 6.50
N PHE A 225 17.75 -14.43 5.51
CA PHE A 225 16.35 -14.12 5.67
C PHE A 225 15.48 -14.93 4.69
N ASN A 226 14.56 -15.74 5.22
CA ASN A 226 13.66 -16.60 4.45
C ASN A 226 14.37 -17.42 3.35
N GLY A 227 15.52 -18.01 3.69
CA GLY A 227 16.30 -18.83 2.76
C GLY A 227 17.08 -18.05 1.71
N LYS A 228 17.11 -16.71 1.79
CA LYS A 228 17.93 -15.84 0.95
C LYS A 228 19.00 -15.13 1.78
N THR A 229 20.16 -14.90 1.21
CA THR A 229 21.22 -14.12 1.85
C THR A 229 21.24 -12.71 1.27
N TRP A 230 21.17 -11.70 2.14
CA TRP A 230 21.16 -10.29 1.77
C TRP A 230 22.45 -9.60 2.19
N MET A 231 22.92 -8.66 1.39
CA MET A 231 23.90 -7.68 1.86
C MET A 231 23.27 -6.73 2.88
N ALA A 232 23.81 -6.73 4.10
CA ALA A 232 23.44 -5.83 5.18
C ALA A 232 24.15 -4.47 5.10
N GLU A 233 24.99 -4.24 4.09
CA GLU A 233 25.64 -2.97 3.76
C GLU A 233 25.42 -2.53 2.31
N ASN A 234 25.46 -1.22 2.04
CA ASN A 234 25.35 -0.69 0.68
C ASN A 234 26.57 -1.14 -0.13
N LEU A 235 26.34 -1.62 -1.35
CA LEU A 235 27.41 -2.06 -2.24
C LEU A 235 28.38 -0.91 -2.57
N ASN A 236 29.67 -1.17 -2.48
CA ASN A 236 30.75 -0.19 -2.76
C ASN A 236 31.66 -0.66 -3.91
N PHE A 237 31.09 -1.39 -4.88
CA PHE A 237 31.82 -1.86 -6.05
C PHE A 237 31.90 -0.75 -7.10
N ALA A 238 33.11 -0.37 -7.50
CA ALA A 238 33.29 0.67 -8.50
C ALA A 238 32.95 0.16 -9.91
N VAL A 239 31.97 0.81 -10.55
CA VAL A 239 31.64 0.62 -11.97
C VAL A 239 31.76 1.95 -12.69
N ASN A 240 31.90 1.92 -14.02
CA ASN A 240 32.07 3.15 -14.78
C ASN A 240 30.87 4.10 -14.57
N GLY A 241 31.16 5.29 -14.07
CA GLY A 241 30.18 6.34 -13.82
C GLY A 241 29.34 6.18 -12.54
N SER A 242 29.56 5.16 -11.69
CA SER A 242 28.96 5.20 -10.35
C SER A 242 29.64 6.30 -9.53
N SER A 243 28.96 6.88 -8.55
CA SER A 243 29.50 8.01 -7.76
C SER A 243 29.54 7.73 -6.25
N CYS A 244 30.46 8.41 -5.57
CA CYS A 244 30.36 8.63 -4.13
C CYS A 244 29.41 9.81 -3.90
N TYR A 245 28.78 9.88 -2.73
CA TYR A 245 28.00 11.07 -2.37
C TYR A 245 28.89 12.31 -2.43
N GLU A 246 28.41 13.39 -3.08
CA GLU A 246 29.18 14.61 -3.38
C GLU A 246 30.49 14.40 -4.15
N ASN A 247 30.67 13.24 -4.79
CA ASN A 247 31.91 12.83 -5.44
C ASN A 247 33.13 12.78 -4.50
N GLN A 248 32.92 12.67 -3.19
CA GLN A 248 34.01 12.56 -2.20
C GLN A 248 34.34 11.09 -1.94
N PRO A 249 35.59 10.63 -2.17
CA PRO A 249 35.98 9.23 -1.98
C PRO A 249 35.68 8.67 -0.57
N GLU A 250 35.82 9.50 0.46
CA GLU A 250 35.55 9.13 1.85
C GLU A 250 34.08 8.75 2.07
N ASN A 251 33.18 9.35 1.30
CA ASN A 251 31.76 9.02 1.36
C ASN A 251 31.47 7.64 0.74
N CYS A 252 32.25 7.17 -0.24
CA CYS A 252 32.11 5.79 -0.73
C CYS A 252 32.44 4.79 0.37
N GLU A 253 33.51 5.03 1.13
CA GLU A 253 33.93 4.13 2.21
C GLU A 253 32.91 4.08 3.36
N LYS A 254 32.29 5.22 3.69
CA LYS A 254 31.27 5.29 4.74
C LYS A 254 29.89 4.82 4.30
N TYR A 255 29.45 5.24 3.11
CA TYR A 255 28.05 5.10 2.68
C TYR A 255 27.81 4.04 1.61
N GLY A 256 28.88 3.53 1.00
CA GLY A 256 28.78 2.82 -0.27
C GLY A 256 28.62 3.78 -1.44
N ARG A 257 28.36 3.20 -2.62
CA ARG A 257 28.24 3.95 -3.87
C ARG A 257 26.80 4.18 -4.27
N LEU A 258 26.60 5.25 -5.02
CA LEU A 258 25.37 5.54 -5.73
C LEU A 258 25.50 5.10 -7.19
N TYR A 259 24.51 4.38 -7.67
CA TYR A 259 24.46 3.78 -9.01
C TYR A 259 23.24 4.32 -9.74
N THR A 260 23.37 4.55 -11.04
CA THR A 260 22.19 4.56 -11.94
C THR A 260 21.57 3.17 -11.97
N TRP A 261 20.33 3.06 -12.43
CA TRP A 261 19.65 1.77 -12.46
C TRP A 261 20.37 0.75 -13.37
N ASP A 262 20.82 1.17 -14.56
CA ASP A 262 21.59 0.31 -15.46
C ASP A 262 22.90 -0.17 -14.82
N GLN A 263 23.56 0.70 -14.05
CA GLN A 263 24.75 0.33 -13.27
C GLN A 263 24.39 -0.67 -12.15
N ALA A 264 23.28 -0.45 -11.44
CA ALA A 264 22.81 -1.32 -10.38
C ALA A 264 22.51 -2.75 -10.87
N MET A 265 21.91 -2.87 -12.05
CA MET A 265 21.64 -4.15 -12.71
C MET A 265 22.90 -4.97 -13.00
N ALA A 266 24.06 -4.32 -13.16
CA ALA A 266 25.34 -4.96 -13.46
C ALA A 266 26.31 -5.01 -12.25
N ALA A 267 26.00 -4.32 -11.15
CA ALA A 267 26.96 -4.12 -10.05
C ALA A 267 27.11 -5.35 -9.14
N CYS A 268 26.05 -6.14 -8.96
CA CYS A 268 26.08 -7.29 -8.06
C CYS A 268 27.06 -8.38 -8.52
N PRO A 269 27.78 -9.03 -7.57
CA PRO A 269 28.75 -10.06 -7.90
C PRO A 269 28.09 -11.31 -8.48
N LYS A 270 28.87 -12.16 -9.15
CA LYS A 270 28.36 -13.42 -9.69
C LYS A 270 27.71 -14.27 -8.59
N GLY A 271 26.51 -14.77 -8.86
CA GLY A 271 25.70 -15.53 -7.88
C GLY A 271 24.82 -14.64 -7.01
N TRP A 272 25.00 -13.33 -7.08
CA TRP A 272 24.15 -12.33 -6.45
C TRP A 272 23.43 -11.53 -7.53
N ARG A 273 22.29 -10.94 -7.17
CA ARG A 273 21.48 -10.11 -8.07
C ARG A 273 20.95 -8.88 -7.36
N LEU A 274 20.49 -7.91 -8.13
CA LEU A 274 19.67 -6.82 -7.60
C LEU A 274 18.32 -7.41 -7.14
N PRO A 275 17.82 -7.10 -5.93
CA PRO A 275 16.52 -7.53 -5.45
C PRO A 275 15.42 -6.91 -6.29
N ASN A 276 14.33 -7.63 -6.48
CA ASN A 276 13.11 -7.11 -7.08
C ASN A 276 12.11 -6.69 -5.98
N ASN A 277 10.97 -6.13 -6.36
CA ASN A 277 9.92 -5.70 -5.45
C ASN A 277 9.38 -6.86 -4.61
N ALA A 278 9.28 -8.07 -5.17
CA ALA A 278 8.81 -9.23 -4.42
C ALA A 278 9.79 -9.63 -3.30
N ASP A 279 11.09 -9.48 -3.49
CA ASP A 279 12.09 -9.71 -2.43
C ASP A 279 11.93 -8.69 -1.29
N PHE A 280 11.78 -7.41 -1.63
CA PHE A 280 11.60 -6.36 -0.65
C PHE A 280 10.23 -6.43 0.07
N GLU A 281 9.16 -6.78 -0.63
CA GLU A 281 7.84 -7.00 -0.04
C GLU A 281 7.86 -8.15 0.97
N GLN A 282 8.56 -9.25 0.67
CA GLN A 282 8.70 -10.37 1.60
C GLN A 282 9.38 -9.94 2.91
N ILE A 283 10.53 -9.27 2.82
CA ILE A 283 11.23 -8.84 4.04
C ILE A 283 10.43 -7.77 4.78
N LYS A 284 9.80 -6.80 4.08
CA LYS A 284 8.91 -5.81 4.70
C LYS A 284 7.78 -6.49 5.49
N ASN A 285 7.03 -7.37 4.83
CA ASN A 285 5.84 -7.98 5.40
C ASN A 285 6.18 -8.84 6.62
N SER A 286 7.27 -9.59 6.57
CA SER A 286 7.72 -10.36 7.73
C SER A 286 8.16 -9.46 8.89
N MET A 287 8.85 -8.35 8.62
CA MET A 287 9.20 -7.41 9.68
C MET A 287 7.96 -6.73 10.27
N GLU A 288 6.93 -6.42 9.49
CA GLU A 288 5.67 -5.91 10.03
C GLU A 288 4.89 -6.95 10.84
N GLN A 289 4.97 -8.23 10.49
CA GLN A 289 4.39 -9.31 11.27
C GLN A 289 5.03 -9.43 12.65
N GLU A 290 6.35 -9.23 12.74
CA GLU A 290 7.10 -9.36 13.99
C GLU A 290 7.11 -8.08 14.83
N PHE A 291 7.29 -6.91 14.21
CA PHE A 291 7.45 -5.62 14.90
C PHE A 291 6.19 -4.76 14.90
N GLY A 292 5.18 -5.12 14.12
CA GLY A 292 3.93 -4.39 13.97
C GLY A 292 3.83 -3.57 12.69
N THR A 293 2.61 -3.14 12.36
CA THR A 293 2.29 -2.39 11.15
C THR A 293 3.13 -1.11 11.01
N ARG A 294 3.71 -0.88 9.83
CA ARG A 294 4.63 0.24 9.53
C ARG A 294 5.89 0.29 10.41
N ARG A 295 6.33 -0.85 10.93
CA ARG A 295 7.58 -0.96 11.71
C ARG A 295 8.62 -1.86 11.05
N ALA A 296 8.51 -2.08 9.73
CA ALA A 296 9.47 -2.87 8.99
C ALA A 296 10.90 -2.31 9.08
N GLY A 297 11.06 -1.00 8.97
CA GLY A 297 12.34 -0.31 9.11
C GLY A 297 12.96 -0.49 10.49
N ALA A 298 12.16 -0.48 11.56
CA ALA A 298 12.65 -0.79 12.91
C ALA A 298 13.19 -2.22 13.01
N GLY A 299 12.45 -3.21 12.48
CA GLY A 299 12.87 -4.62 12.47
C GLY A 299 14.11 -4.89 11.61
N LEU A 300 14.26 -4.18 10.50
CA LEU A 300 15.46 -4.23 9.65
C LEU A 300 16.67 -3.57 10.31
N LYS A 301 16.45 -2.45 11.02
CA LYS A 301 17.50 -1.75 11.77
C LYS A 301 18.03 -2.59 12.92
N SER A 302 17.16 -3.28 13.67
CA SER A 302 17.58 -4.18 14.76
C SER A 302 18.41 -5.37 14.26
N ARG A 303 18.25 -5.76 12.99
CA ARG A 303 19.06 -6.79 12.29
C ARG A 303 20.30 -6.24 11.58
N GLY A 304 20.55 -4.94 11.68
CA GLY A 304 21.71 -4.29 11.07
C GLY A 304 21.65 -4.14 9.55
N PHE A 305 20.48 -4.33 8.91
CA PHE A 305 20.26 -4.12 7.48
C PHE A 305 20.27 -2.63 7.11
N MET A 306 19.71 -1.79 7.99
CA MET A 306 19.54 -0.35 7.81
C MET A 306 20.50 0.46 8.70
N SER A 307 21.80 0.12 8.65
CA SER A 307 22.82 0.77 9.47
C SER A 307 23.40 2.06 8.88
N VAL A 308 23.16 2.33 7.59
CA VAL A 308 23.79 3.42 6.84
C VAL A 308 22.78 4.03 5.85
N PHE A 309 22.68 5.36 5.83
CA PHE A 309 21.74 6.13 5.01
C PHE A 309 22.52 7.04 4.06
N ALA A 310 22.64 6.61 2.80
CA ALA A 310 23.52 7.25 1.81
C ALA A 310 22.89 8.44 1.07
N GLY A 311 21.62 8.76 1.35
CA GLY A 311 20.84 9.68 0.54
C GLY A 311 20.66 9.17 -0.89
N ASP A 312 20.50 10.11 -1.81
CA ASP A 312 20.47 9.83 -3.25
C ASP A 312 21.10 10.97 -4.07
N ARG A 313 21.28 10.70 -5.36
CA ARG A 313 21.63 11.69 -6.38
C ARG A 313 20.44 11.88 -7.31
N PHE A 314 19.58 12.84 -7.00
CA PHE A 314 18.40 13.18 -7.77
C PHE A 314 18.68 14.33 -8.74
N LYS A 315 18.50 14.09 -10.05
CA LYS A 315 18.74 15.10 -11.10
C LYS A 315 20.08 15.84 -10.92
N GLU A 316 21.16 15.07 -10.76
CA GLU A 316 22.54 15.56 -10.56
C GLU A 316 22.80 16.31 -9.24
N LYS A 317 21.86 16.30 -8.30
CA LYS A 317 22.03 16.87 -6.95
C LYS A 317 22.03 15.78 -5.90
N TYR A 318 22.96 15.89 -4.97
CA TYR A 318 23.05 15.02 -3.80
C TYR A 318 22.15 15.56 -2.68
N GLN A 319 21.39 14.69 -2.03
CA GLN A 319 20.48 15.08 -0.95
C GLN A 319 20.27 13.94 0.07
N LEU A 320 19.80 14.31 1.26
CA LEU A 320 19.31 13.38 2.29
C LEU A 320 20.32 12.34 2.82
N ILE A 321 21.62 12.64 2.73
CA ILE A 321 22.66 11.87 3.44
C ILE A 321 22.38 11.84 4.94
N ASP A 322 22.67 10.71 5.59
CA ASP A 322 22.36 10.44 7.00
C ASP A 322 20.86 10.50 7.36
N GLU A 323 19.97 10.83 6.42
CA GLU A 323 18.52 10.95 6.64
C GLU A 323 17.74 9.83 5.98
N SER A 324 18.06 9.50 4.72
CA SER A 324 17.33 8.53 3.91
C SER A 324 18.26 7.58 3.17
N ASN A 325 17.79 6.37 2.90
CA ASN A 325 18.46 5.41 2.03
C ASN A 325 17.47 4.96 0.97
N TYR A 326 17.84 5.18 -0.29
CA TYR A 326 17.07 4.76 -1.46
C TYR A 326 17.76 3.53 -2.05
N LEU A 327 17.03 2.44 -2.18
CA LEU A 327 17.53 1.15 -2.65
C LEU A 327 16.88 0.81 -3.98
N TRP A 328 17.68 0.59 -5.02
CA TRP A 328 17.14 0.15 -6.30
C TRP A 328 16.48 -1.23 -6.22
N SER A 329 15.34 -1.35 -6.89
CA SER A 329 14.74 -2.62 -7.28
C SER A 329 15.09 -2.96 -8.73
N ALA A 330 15.17 -4.24 -9.03
CA ALA A 330 15.33 -4.75 -10.39
C ALA A 330 14.07 -4.60 -11.26
N ASP A 331 12.92 -4.24 -10.68
CA ASP A 331 11.71 -3.95 -11.45
C ASP A 331 11.73 -2.53 -12.03
N ASP A 332 11.17 -2.38 -13.23
CA ASP A 332 11.13 -1.11 -13.94
C ASP A 332 9.80 -0.81 -14.66
N GLU A 333 9.61 0.46 -15.01
CA GLU A 333 8.53 0.93 -15.87
C GLU A 333 9.07 1.95 -16.88
N GLY A 334 9.65 1.44 -17.98
CA GLY A 334 10.16 2.25 -19.08
C GLY A 334 11.42 3.02 -18.67
N GLU A 335 11.34 4.35 -18.61
CA GLU A 335 12.47 5.23 -18.21
C GLU A 335 12.65 5.34 -16.69
N ARG A 336 11.82 4.63 -15.92
CA ARG A 336 11.80 4.64 -14.45
C ARG A 336 12.04 3.26 -13.90
N ALA A 337 12.55 3.19 -12.68
CA ALA A 337 12.70 1.95 -11.94
C ALA A 337 12.12 2.09 -10.54
N TYR A 338 11.77 0.97 -9.91
CA TYR A 338 11.26 0.99 -8.54
C TYR A 338 12.41 1.18 -7.55
N ASP A 339 12.13 1.89 -6.47
CA ASP A 339 13.03 2.09 -5.36
C ASP A 339 12.34 1.78 -4.03
N TRP A 340 13.14 1.44 -3.03
CA TRP A 340 12.69 1.17 -1.67
C TRP A 340 13.39 2.11 -0.70
N VAL A 341 12.59 2.69 0.18
CA VAL A 341 12.98 3.84 0.98
C VAL A 341 12.93 3.50 2.46
N ALA A 342 13.98 3.94 3.11
CA ALA A 342 14.23 3.88 4.53
C ALA A 342 14.59 5.29 5.00
N THR A 343 13.99 5.79 6.09
CA THR A 343 14.37 7.09 6.66
C THR A 343 14.73 6.96 8.14
N THR A 344 15.49 7.90 8.67
CA THR A 344 15.78 7.98 10.12
C THR A 344 14.60 8.49 10.93
N SER A 345 13.70 9.23 10.29
CA SER A 345 12.48 9.81 10.89
C SER A 345 11.28 8.85 10.93
N SER A 346 11.39 7.68 10.31
CA SER A 346 10.32 6.68 10.22
C SER A 346 10.83 5.30 10.65
N ASP A 347 9.96 4.53 11.30
CA ASP A 347 10.17 3.11 11.57
C ASP A 347 9.74 2.23 10.39
N ASP A 348 9.24 2.82 9.30
CA ASP A 348 8.73 2.10 8.14
C ASP A 348 9.82 1.84 7.08
N PHE A 349 9.59 0.84 6.25
CA PHE A 349 10.37 0.53 5.05
C PHE A 349 9.37 0.33 3.92
N PHE A 350 9.41 1.21 2.91
CA PHE A 350 8.32 1.31 1.96
C PHE A 350 8.82 1.55 0.54
N MET A 351 8.02 1.16 -0.45
CA MET A 351 8.32 1.44 -1.85
C MET A 351 8.14 2.94 -2.14
N GLY A 352 9.14 3.53 -2.81
CA GLY A 352 9.14 4.93 -3.21
C GLY A 352 8.10 5.24 -4.29
N ASN A 353 7.91 6.53 -4.57
CA ASN A 353 7.01 6.96 -5.64
C ASN A 353 7.76 6.90 -6.97
N ILE A 354 7.43 5.88 -7.77
CA ILE A 354 8.06 5.60 -9.06
C ILE A 354 8.16 6.81 -9.98
N LYS A 355 7.24 7.79 -9.90
CA LYS A 355 7.29 9.01 -10.72
C LYS A 355 8.61 9.77 -10.59
N PHE A 356 9.27 9.68 -9.44
CA PHE A 356 10.54 10.35 -9.13
C PHE A 356 11.78 9.48 -9.36
N ALA A 357 11.62 8.17 -9.51
CA ALA A 357 12.72 7.23 -9.65
C ALA A 357 13.14 7.02 -11.11
N LEU A 358 13.66 8.08 -11.74
CA LEU A 358 14.27 7.99 -13.07
C LEU A 358 15.50 7.10 -13.02
N LYS A 359 15.70 6.25 -14.04
CA LYS A 359 16.85 5.33 -14.12
C LYS A 359 18.21 6.03 -14.07
N THR A 360 18.25 7.33 -14.35
CA THR A 360 19.46 8.18 -14.28
C THR A 360 19.81 8.67 -12.87
N ASN A 361 18.91 8.54 -11.88
CA ASN A 361 19.21 8.92 -10.51
C ASN A 361 20.28 8.00 -9.92
N GLY A 362 21.05 8.48 -8.95
CA GLY A 362 21.98 7.65 -8.20
C GLY A 362 21.35 7.17 -6.90
N MET A 363 21.19 5.86 -6.73
CA MET A 363 20.70 5.27 -5.48
C MET A 363 21.59 4.11 -5.05
N SER A 364 21.45 3.67 -3.80
CA SER A 364 22.23 2.57 -3.25
C SER A 364 21.75 1.22 -3.77
N VAL A 365 22.64 0.24 -3.72
CA VAL A 365 22.37 -1.16 -4.09
C VAL A 365 22.59 -2.06 -2.88
N ARG A 366 21.64 -2.97 -2.63
CA ARG A 366 21.82 -4.16 -1.79
C ARG A 366 21.69 -5.38 -2.67
N CYS A 367 22.68 -6.25 -2.69
CA CYS A 367 22.56 -7.49 -3.46
C CYS A 367 21.92 -8.59 -2.62
N ILE A 368 21.23 -9.50 -3.30
CA ILE A 368 20.61 -10.69 -2.72
C ILE A 368 21.11 -11.94 -3.46
N GLN A 369 21.23 -13.05 -2.72
CA GLN A 369 21.54 -14.38 -3.22
C GLN A 369 20.41 -15.34 -2.82
N ASP A 370 19.99 -16.19 -3.75
CA ASP A 370 18.89 -17.15 -3.61
C ASP A 370 19.31 -18.48 -2.97
#